data_AF-I5C534-F1
#
_entry.id   AF-I5C534-F1
#
_cell.length_a   1.000
_cell.length_b   1.000
_cell.length_c   1.000
_cell.angle_alpha   90.00
_cell.angle_beta   90.00
_cell.angle_gamma   90.00
#
_symmetry.space_group_name_H-M   'P 1'
#
loop_
_entity.id
_entity.type
_entity.pdbx_description
1 polymer ?
#
loop_
_entity_poly.entity_id
_entity_poly.type
_entity_poly.pdbx_seq_one_letter_code
_entity_poly.pdbx_strand_id
1 'polypeptide(L)'
;MKLIRISVRHKEQVLAKKGAEYLRNLLQEVPVQKVVLGPEKALVGKVRNYYIFELLLKLERRHEANQEMKQALQQLVESMQQQREFRNLRILIDVDPQ
;
A
#
# COMPACT_ATOMS: atom_id res chain seq x y z
N MET A 1 17.10 7.40 2.25
CA MET A 1 16.19 6.41 1.68
C MET A 1 14.88 6.70 2.34
N LYS A 2 13.80 6.86 1.59
CA LYS A 2 12.49 7.08 2.20
C LYS A 2 11.79 5.75 2.31
N LEU A 3 11.21 5.50 3.47
CA LEU A 3 10.39 4.34 3.75
C LEU A 3 8.93 4.79 3.71
N ILE A 4 8.15 4.11 2.88
CA ILE A 4 6.71 4.28 2.85
C ILE A 4 6.11 2.96 3.31
N ARG A 5 5.37 3.00 4.41
CA ARG A 5 4.60 1.88 4.88
C ARG A 5 3.17 2.04 4.44
N ILE A 6 2.61 1.00 3.85
CA ILE A 6 1.25 0.99 3.35
C ILE A 6 0.50 -0.12 4.08
N SER A 7 -0.51 0.24 4.87
CA SER A 7 -1.36 -0.72 5.56
C SER A 7 -2.70 -0.85 4.83
N VAL A 8 -3.00 -2.05 4.34
CA VAL A 8 -4.30 -2.41 3.77
C VAL A 8 -5.13 -3.11 4.83
N ARG A 9 -6.33 -2.58 5.12
CA ARG A 9 -7.20 -3.07 6.18
C ARG A 9 -8.59 -3.42 5.67
N HIS A 10 -9.12 -4.57 6.08
CA HIS A 10 -10.49 -4.99 5.77
C HIS A 10 -11.10 -5.83 6.89
N LYS A 11 -12.43 -5.90 6.96
CA LYS A 11 -13.13 -6.79 7.91
C LYS A 11 -12.93 -8.28 7.59
N GLU A 12 -12.78 -8.58 6.30
CA GLU A 12 -12.52 -9.92 5.79
C GLU A 12 -11.06 -10.08 5.40
N GLN A 13 -10.41 -11.14 5.90
CA GLN A 13 -8.99 -11.39 5.69
C GLN A 13 -8.66 -11.62 4.21
N VAL A 14 -9.53 -12.32 3.48
CA VAL A 14 -9.32 -12.65 2.05
C VAL A 14 -9.25 -11.36 1.23
N LEU A 15 -10.19 -10.44 1.45
CA LEU A 15 -10.20 -9.15 0.77
C LEU A 15 -9.02 -8.25 1.18
N ALA A 16 -8.62 -8.25 2.46
CA ALA A 16 -7.44 -7.51 2.90
C ALA A 16 -6.17 -8.01 2.20
N LYS A 17 -5.98 -9.33 2.13
CA LYS A 17 -4.85 -9.96 1.44
C LYS A 17 -4.89 -9.67 -0.06
N LYS A 18 -6.03 -9.91 -0.71
CA LYS A 18 -6.21 -9.69 -2.15
C LYS A 18 -5.95 -8.23 -2.53
N GLY A 19 -6.45 -7.29 -1.74
CA GLY A 19 -6.17 -5.86 -1.93
C GLY A 19 -4.70 -5.52 -1.78
N ALA A 20 -4.01 -6.10 -0.80
CA ALA A 20 -2.57 -5.89 -0.61
C ALA A 20 -1.73 -6.50 -1.75
N GLU A 21 -2.07 -7.70 -2.22
CA GLU A 21 -1.44 -8.33 -3.38
C GLU A 21 -1.67 -7.54 -4.66
N TYR A 22 -2.91 -7.06 -4.87
CA TYR A 22 -3.24 -6.22 -6.01
C TYR A 22 -2.46 -4.90 -5.98
N LEU A 23 -2.41 -4.24 -4.83
CA LEU A 23 -1.64 -3.00 -4.67
C LEU A 23 -0.14 -3.21 -4.90
N ARG A 24 0.44 -4.35 -4.47
CA ARG A 24 1.84 -4.70 -4.79
C ARG A 24 2.07 -4.75 -6.29
N ASN A 25 1.21 -5.42 -7.04
CA ASN A 25 1.37 -5.59 -8.48
C ASN A 25 1.31 -4.22 -9.17
N LEU A 26 0.30 -3.41 -8.84
CA LEU A 26 0.17 -2.04 -9.34
C LEU A 26 1.41 -1.19 -9.02
N LEU A 27 1.95 -1.34 -7.81
CA LEU A 27 3.18 -0.64 -7.43
C LEU A 27 4.35 -1.08 -8.31
N GLN A 28 4.51 -2.37 -8.61
CA GLN A 28 5.59 -2.83 -9.47
C GLN A 28 5.54 -2.19 -10.88
N GLU A 29 4.36 -1.90 -11.39
CA GLU A 29 4.16 -1.26 -12.71
C GLU A 29 4.55 0.23 -12.74
N VAL A 30 4.61 0.91 -11.59
CA VAL A 30 5.02 2.31 -11.53
C VAL A 30 6.49 2.46 -11.96
N PRO A 31 6.84 3.32 -12.94
CA PRO A 31 8.20 3.45 -13.47
C PRO A 31 9.13 4.27 -12.54
N VAL A 32 9.17 3.90 -11.26
CA VAL A 32 9.99 4.51 -10.22
C VAL A 32 10.90 3.44 -9.63
N GLN A 33 12.19 3.75 -9.53
CA GLN A 33 13.17 2.87 -8.89
C GLN A 33 12.83 2.69 -7.40
N LYS A 34 12.40 1.49 -7.05
CA LYS A 34 11.93 1.16 -5.70
C LYS A 34 12.07 -0.32 -5.40
N VAL A 35 12.11 -0.64 -4.11
CA VAL A 35 12.03 -2.01 -3.62
C VAL A 35 10.73 -2.16 -2.86
N VAL A 36 9.88 -3.08 -3.31
CA VAL A 36 8.61 -3.41 -2.64
C VAL A 36 8.82 -4.68 -1.82
N LEU A 37 8.59 -4.60 -0.52
CA LEU A 37 8.63 -5.71 0.43
C LEU A 37 7.22 -5.99 0.95
N GLY A 38 6.87 -7.26 1.11
CA GLY A 38 5.51 -7.70 1.46
C GLY A 38 4.68 -8.12 0.23
N PRO A 39 3.37 -8.40 0.38
CA PRO A 39 2.51 -8.06 1.52
C PRO A 39 2.66 -9.06 2.67
N GLU A 40 2.95 -8.55 3.85
CA GLU A 40 3.04 -9.35 5.08
C GLU A 40 1.83 -9.11 5.96
N LYS A 41 1.43 -10.13 6.71
CA LYS A 41 0.42 -9.96 7.76
C LYS A 41 1.03 -9.07 8.84
N ALA A 42 0.34 -8.00 9.23
CA ALA A 42 0.83 -7.11 10.27
C ALA A 42 1.10 -7.89 11.56
N LEU A 43 2.09 -7.44 12.34
CA LEU A 43 2.40 -7.96 13.68
C LEU A 43 1.13 -8.07 14.55
N VAL A 44 0.23 -7.08 14.41
CA VAL A 44 -1.12 -7.16 14.92
C VAL A 44 -2.08 -7.52 13.78
N GLY A 45 -2.22 -8.82 13.54
CA GLY A 45 -3.00 -9.34 12.41
C GLY A 45 -4.50 -9.01 12.44
N LYS A 46 -5.02 -8.47 13.54
CA LYS A 46 -6.40 -7.99 13.68
C LYS A 46 -6.51 -6.87 14.72
N VAL A 47 -6.97 -5.68 14.32
CA VAL A 47 -7.25 -4.54 15.24
C VAL A 47 -8.68 -4.08 15.05
N ARG A 48 -9.46 -3.98 16.14
CA ARG A 48 -10.87 -3.49 16.11
C ARG A 48 -11.71 -4.17 15.01
N ASN A 49 -11.53 -5.48 14.85
CA ASN A 49 -12.18 -6.32 13.83
C ASN A 49 -11.75 -6.11 12.37
N TYR A 50 -10.60 -5.48 12.13
CA TYR A 50 -9.99 -5.37 10.80
C TYR A 50 -8.73 -6.22 10.73
N TYR A 51 -8.64 -7.07 9.72
CA TYR A 51 -7.38 -7.70 9.29
C TYR A 51 -6.50 -6.67 8.61
N ILE A 52 -5.20 -6.74 8.89
CA ILE A 52 -4.23 -5.76 8.42
C ILE A 52 -3.10 -6.50 7.70
N PHE A 53 -2.85 -6.06 6.47
CA PHE A 53 -1.68 -6.43 5.69
C PHE A 53 -0.85 -5.19 5.43
N GLU A 54 0.46 -5.33 5.49
CA GLU A 54 1.40 -4.22 5.33
C GLU A 54 2.33 -4.48 4.15
N LEU A 55 2.60 -3.42 3.39
CA LEU A 55 3.65 -3.36 2.39
C LEU A 55 4.65 -2.30 2.82
N LEU A 56 5.92 -2.60 2.63
CA LEU A 56 7.01 -1.66 2.88
C LEU A 56 7.68 -1.31 1.55
N LEU A 57 7.61 -0.05 1.19
CA LEU A 57 8.23 0.49 -0.01
C LEU A 57 9.52 1.22 0.38
N LYS A 58 10.64 0.78 -0.18
CA LYS A 58 11.91 1.50 -0.07
C LYS A 58 12.13 2.31 -1.34
N LEU A 59 12.28 3.63 -1.17
CA LEU A 59 12.60 4.57 -2.22
C LEU A 59 14.02 5.11 -2.07
N GLU A 60 14.68 5.27 -3.21
CA GLU A 60 15.96 5.97 -3.31
C GLU A 60 15.82 7.45 -2.93
N ARG A 61 16.92 8.09 -2.50
CA ARG A 61 16.95 9.51 -2.11
C ARG A 61 16.89 10.43 -3.34
N ARG A 62 15.77 10.42 -4.07
CA ARG A 62 15.47 11.41 -5.12
C ARG A 62 14.16 12.13 -4.79
N HIS A 63 14.19 13.46 -4.79
CA HIS A 63 13.00 14.25 -4.48
C HIS A 63 11.87 14.00 -5.49
N GLU A 64 12.21 13.89 -6.77
CA GLU A 64 11.27 13.62 -7.87
C GLU A 64 10.56 12.27 -7.69
N ALA A 65 11.33 11.19 -7.49
CA ALA A 65 10.80 9.85 -7.27
C ALA A 65 9.81 9.75 -6.10
N ASN A 66 10.01 10.56 -5.04
CA ASN A 66 9.08 10.60 -3.91
C ASN A 66 7.76 11.30 -4.26
N GLN A 67 7.81 12.39 -5.02
CA GLN A 67 6.62 13.12 -5.46
C GLN A 67 5.81 12.26 -6.45
N GLU A 68 6.48 11.68 -7.44
CA GLU A 68 5.86 10.78 -8.42
C GLU A 68 5.23 9.56 -7.74
N MET A 69 5.92 8.94 -6.78
CA MET A 69 5.36 7.80 -6.05
C MET A 69 4.13 8.18 -5.23
N LYS A 70 4.12 9.37 -4.60
CA LYS A 70 2.97 9.84 -3.84
C LYS A 70 1.76 10.06 -4.74
N GLN A 71 1.96 10.67 -5.91
CA GLN A 71 0.91 10.88 -6.91
C GLN A 71 0.39 9.54 -7.45
N ALA A 72 1.30 8.64 -7.82
CA ALA A 72 0.93 7.30 -8.28
C ALA A 72 0.11 6.55 -7.21
N LEU A 73 0.57 6.54 -5.95
CA LEU A 73 -0.15 5.90 -4.85
C LEU A 73 -1.58 6.45 -4.68
N GLN A 74 -1.76 7.77 -4.76
CA GLN A 74 -3.10 8.36 -4.69
C GLN A 74 -4.00 7.87 -5.82
N GLN A 75 -3.51 7.91 -7.07
CA GLN A 75 -4.26 7.43 -8.24
C GLN A 75 -4.59 5.92 -8.16
N LEU A 76 -3.64 5.10 -7.71
CA LEU A 76 -3.84 3.66 -7.52
C LEU A 76 -4.90 3.39 -6.44
N VAL A 77 -4.83 4.10 -5.32
CA VAL A 77 -5.83 3.99 -4.24
C VAL A 77 -7.21 4.40 -4.75
N GLU A 78 -7.33 5.53 -5.44
CA GLU A 78 -8.60 5.97 -6.03
C GLU A 78 -9.16 4.94 -7.01
N SER A 79 -8.31 4.43 -7.90
CA SER A 79 -8.70 3.38 -8.87
C SER A 79 -9.17 2.09 -8.18
N MET A 80 -8.50 1.69 -7.09
CA MET A 80 -8.94 0.57 -6.27
C MET A 80 -10.31 0.84 -5.63
N GLN A 81 -10.54 2.04 -5.10
CA GLN A 81 -11.82 2.39 -4.48
C GLN A 81 -13.00 2.43 -5.48
N GLN A 82 -12.73 2.65 -6.78
CA GLN A 82 -13.74 2.55 -7.83
C GLN A 82 -14.18 1.10 -8.10
N GLN A 83 -13.32 0.12 -7.81
CA GLN A 83 -13.67 -1.29 -7.98
C GLN A 83 -14.58 -1.75 -6.83
N ARG A 84 -15.74 -2.33 -7.18
CA ARG A 84 -16.74 -2.78 -6.19
C ARG A 84 -16.16 -3.73 -5.13
N GLU A 85 -15.22 -4.57 -5.53
CA GLU A 85 -14.54 -5.53 -4.64
C GLU A 85 -13.66 -4.84 -3.58
N PHE A 86 -13.06 -3.70 -3.92
CA PHE A 86 -12.05 -3.03 -3.11
C PHE A 86 -12.55 -1.72 -2.47
N ARG A 87 -13.76 -1.26 -2.79
CA ARG A 87 -14.39 -0.05 -2.24
C ARG A 87 -14.46 0.00 -0.71
N ASN A 88 -14.46 -1.16 -0.04
CA ASN A 88 -14.49 -1.22 1.43
C ASN A 88 -13.10 -1.36 2.06
N LEU A 89 -12.03 -1.45 1.26
CA LEU A 89 -10.66 -1.50 1.75
C LEU A 89 -10.27 -0.15 2.33
N ARG A 90 -9.65 -0.18 3.51
CA ARG A 90 -9.03 0.99 4.12
C ARG A 90 -7.54 0.91 3.88
N ILE A 91 -7.03 1.78 3.03
CA ILE A 91 -5.60 1.87 2.71
C ILE A 91 -5.03 3.07 3.46
N LEU A 92 -4.05 2.84 4.33
CA LEU A 92 -3.34 3.87 5.06
C LEU A 92 -1.91 3.94 4.52
N ILE A 93 -1.46 5.13 4.14
CA ILE A 93 -0.11 5.37 3.65
C ILE A 93 0.61 6.22 4.69
N ASP A 94 1.69 5.67 5.23
CA ASP A 94 2.52 6.26 6.28
C ASP A 94 3.90 6.50 5.68
N VAL A 95 4.21 7.77 5.40
CA VAL A 95 5.50 8.19 4.83
C VAL A 95 6.36 8.73 5.95
N ASP A 96 7.51 8.12 6.19
CA ASP A 96 8.41 8.58 7.25
C ASP A 96 8.93 10.00 6.93
N PRO A 97 8.75 10.99 7.83
CA PRO A 97 9.19 12.36 7.63
C PRO A 97 10.68 12.50 7.94
N GLN A 98 11.56 11.85 7.16
CA GLN A 98 12.99 12.18 7.15
C GLN A 98 13.30 13.32 6.17
#